data_AF-D2B1P5-F1
#
_entry.id   AF-D2B1P5-F1
#
_cell.length_a   1.000
_cell.length_b   1.000
_cell.length_c   1.000
_cell.angle_alpha   90.00
_cell.angle_beta   90.00
_cell.angle_gamma   90.00
#
_symmetry.space_group_name_H-M   'P 1'
#
loop_
_entity.id
_entity.type
_entity.pdbx_description
1 polymer ?
#
loop_
_entity_poly.entity_id
_entity_poly.type
_entity_poly.pdbx_seq_one_letter_code
_entity_poly.pdbx_strand_id
1 'polypeptide(L)'
;MRTPLAGLAVAAAAMLVASCSGGSSSTAPAADGGGGNTDVKSTPATPVIKISPAEGSATVRPDKRVVVTAANGSLEQVTVESGGTPLPGTFDAKRTKWVSKAPLKPSSKYTVSARAVGGTTASSSFKTLKPKVELAVADVTPALKGEKVGVGAPIIVTFNQPVTQKADVEQALEVESEKPSQGAWRWINDTTVIYRTAKFWQPHQKVTFTARLNGVQGGKDMYGVEDFTKSIRIGAAQIATIDTRKHKMIVKRDGKVVQTMLISAGNASTREYTTTSGVHLAMGKANPERMISPGRKKGDPGYYDLMINHAVRFSNSGEYVHALNNVWAQGRQNVSHGCINSRPDQARWYYNQVQRGDVITITGTNREMEWNNGWGFWQMPFKQWKKGSALA
;
A
#
# COMPACT_ATOMS: atom_id res chain seq x y z
N MET A 1 -30.70 -47.48 -23.83
CA MET A 1 -31.88 -47.07 -24.60
C MET A 1 -31.73 -45.58 -24.89
N ARG A 2 -31.59 -45.21 -26.17
CA ARG A 2 -32.64 -44.58 -27.00
C ARG A 2 -33.06 -43.16 -26.52
N THR A 3 -32.55 -42.18 -27.26
CA THR A 3 -33.05 -40.80 -27.55
C THR A 3 -34.51 -40.83 -28.12
N PRO A 4 -35.26 -39.71 -28.38
CA PRO A 4 -34.75 -38.44 -28.95
C PRO A 4 -35.55 -37.09 -28.83
N LEU A 5 -35.01 -36.04 -29.51
CA LEU A 5 -35.65 -34.83 -30.10
C LEU A 5 -36.35 -33.79 -29.18
N ALA A 6 -36.43 -32.47 -29.47
CA ALA A 6 -35.96 -31.58 -30.57
C ALA A 6 -35.70 -30.14 -29.98
N GLY A 7 -35.43 -29.02 -30.68
CA GLY A 7 -35.26 -28.67 -32.11
C GLY A 7 -35.21 -27.12 -32.33
N LEU A 8 -34.95 -26.67 -33.58
CA LEU A 8 -34.90 -25.26 -34.08
C LEU A 8 -33.79 -24.32 -33.52
N ALA A 9 -33.19 -23.39 -34.29
CA ALA A 9 -33.24 -23.10 -35.74
C ALA A 9 -31.94 -22.43 -36.24
N VAL A 10 -31.77 -22.36 -37.57
CA VAL A 10 -30.54 -21.96 -38.30
C VAL A 10 -30.68 -20.55 -38.88
N ALA A 11 -29.57 -19.79 -38.95
CA ALA A 11 -29.37 -18.76 -39.97
C ALA A 11 -27.89 -18.69 -40.39
N ALA A 12 -27.61 -19.00 -41.65
CA ALA A 12 -26.30 -18.85 -42.28
C ALA A 12 -26.47 -18.02 -43.56
N ALA A 13 -25.51 -17.16 -43.87
CA ALA A 13 -25.44 -16.45 -45.14
C ALA A 13 -23.99 -16.42 -45.63
N ALA A 14 -23.78 -17.01 -46.80
CA ALA A 14 -22.57 -16.94 -47.61
C ALA A 14 -22.99 -16.62 -49.06
N MET A 15 -22.02 -16.56 -50.00
CA MET A 15 -22.12 -16.19 -51.43
C MET A 15 -21.69 -14.73 -51.73
N LEU A 16 -20.98 -14.41 -52.82
CA LEU A 16 -20.46 -15.25 -53.93
C LEU A 16 -19.16 -14.66 -54.56
N VAL A 17 -18.66 -15.30 -55.62
CA VAL A 17 -17.30 -15.18 -56.19
C VAL A 17 -17.34 -14.75 -57.67
N ALA A 18 -16.36 -13.98 -58.16
CA ALA A 18 -15.78 -13.98 -59.53
C ALA A 18 -14.86 -12.74 -59.67
N SER A 19 -13.56 -12.84 -60.01
CA SER A 19 -12.91 -13.36 -61.23
C SER A 19 -12.97 -12.42 -62.43
N CYS A 20 -11.80 -11.99 -62.91
CA CYS A 20 -11.44 -12.03 -64.34
C CYS A 20 -9.92 -11.85 -64.53
N SER A 21 -9.35 -12.58 -65.47
CA SER A 21 -7.93 -12.56 -65.85
C SER A 21 -7.82 -12.71 -67.37
N GLY A 22 -6.75 -12.15 -67.96
CA GLY A 22 -6.29 -12.49 -69.31
C GLY A 22 -6.68 -11.51 -70.43
N GLY A 23 -5.69 -11.17 -71.26
CA GLY A 23 -5.84 -10.35 -72.46
C GLY A 23 -4.50 -9.80 -72.93
N SER A 24 -3.86 -10.48 -73.89
CA SER A 24 -2.54 -10.10 -74.43
C SER A 24 -2.57 -9.86 -75.94
N SER A 25 -1.53 -9.19 -76.43
CA SER A 25 -1.11 -9.01 -77.83
C SER A 25 -1.86 -8.00 -78.72
N SER A 26 -1.16 -6.91 -79.08
CA SER A 26 -0.73 -6.63 -80.46
C SER A 26 0.32 -5.50 -80.49
N THR A 27 1.28 -5.59 -81.41
CA THR A 27 2.48 -4.73 -81.52
C THR A 27 2.37 -3.56 -82.52
N ALA A 28 3.37 -2.65 -82.47
CA ALA A 28 3.82 -1.69 -83.50
C ALA A 28 3.44 -0.19 -83.24
N PRO A 29 4.19 0.81 -83.80
CA PRO A 29 5.17 1.52 -82.96
C PRO A 29 5.23 3.07 -83.10
N ALA A 30 6.06 3.68 -82.24
CA ALA A 30 6.73 4.99 -82.38
C ALA A 30 5.90 6.29 -82.40
N ALA A 31 6.17 7.16 -81.41
CA ALA A 31 6.42 8.59 -81.61
C ALA A 31 7.14 9.17 -80.38
N ASP A 32 8.22 9.92 -80.59
CA ASP A 32 8.91 10.68 -79.52
C ASP A 32 8.04 11.83 -78.99
N GLY A 33 8.15 12.12 -77.69
CA GLY A 33 7.39 13.16 -77.02
C GLY A 33 7.92 13.46 -75.62
N GLY A 34 9.12 14.04 -75.55
CA GLY A 34 9.81 14.31 -74.28
C GLY A 34 9.03 15.25 -73.36
N GLY A 35 8.50 14.69 -72.25
CA GLY A 35 7.93 15.43 -71.12
C GLY A 35 8.66 15.03 -69.85
N GLY A 36 9.78 15.69 -69.54
CA GLY A 36 10.62 15.37 -68.38
C GLY A 36 9.93 15.71 -67.07
N ASN A 37 9.10 14.80 -66.55
CA ASN A 37 8.61 14.89 -65.18
C ASN A 37 9.76 14.48 -64.24
N THR A 38 10.57 15.46 -63.83
CA THR A 38 11.55 15.28 -62.78
C THR A 38 10.82 14.95 -61.48
N ASP A 39 10.75 13.67 -61.14
CA ASP A 39 10.48 13.24 -59.77
C ASP A 39 11.58 13.83 -58.88
N VAL A 40 11.27 14.97 -58.26
CA VAL A 40 12.08 15.55 -57.19
C VAL A 40 11.92 14.59 -56.01
N LYS A 41 12.77 13.56 -56.01
CA LYS A 41 12.96 12.63 -54.91
C LYS A 41 13.30 13.45 -53.68
N SER A 42 12.28 13.75 -52.87
CA SER A 42 12.43 14.61 -51.71
C SER A 42 13.49 14.00 -50.81
N THR A 43 14.62 14.70 -50.65
CA THR A 43 15.68 14.27 -49.74
C THR A 43 15.04 14.02 -48.39
N PRO A 44 15.09 12.79 -47.83
CA PRO A 44 14.46 12.49 -46.55
C PRO A 44 14.97 13.49 -45.52
N ALA A 45 14.08 14.32 -44.99
CA ALA A 45 14.47 15.41 -44.10
C ALA A 45 15.24 14.84 -42.91
N THR A 46 16.46 15.33 -42.67
CA THR A 46 17.34 14.78 -41.64
C THR A 46 16.62 14.74 -40.29
N PRO A 47 16.62 13.60 -39.58
CA PRO A 47 15.98 13.49 -38.28
C PRO A 47 16.56 14.50 -37.29
N VAL A 48 15.69 15.19 -36.56
CA VAL A 48 16.07 16.17 -35.53
C VAL A 48 15.68 15.62 -34.16
N ILE A 49 16.66 15.34 -33.31
CA ILE A 49 16.45 14.85 -31.95
C ILE A 49 16.41 16.03 -30.97
N LYS A 50 15.43 16.05 -30.07
CA LYS A 50 15.36 16.97 -28.93
C LYS A 50 15.37 16.17 -27.63
N ILE A 51 16.20 16.58 -26.68
CA ILE A 51 16.30 15.97 -25.36
C ILE A 51 15.88 17.00 -24.31
N SER A 52 15.02 16.58 -23.38
CA SER A 52 14.65 17.32 -22.19
C SER A 52 14.87 16.43 -20.96
N PRO A 53 15.60 16.89 -19.91
CA PRO A 53 16.26 18.19 -19.77
C PRO A 53 17.39 18.45 -20.78
N ALA A 54 17.69 19.74 -21.01
CA ALA A 54 18.72 20.19 -21.92
C ALA A 54 20.14 20.06 -21.32
N GLU A 55 21.15 19.99 -22.19
CA GLU A 55 22.57 19.96 -21.82
C GLU A 55 22.93 21.13 -20.87
N GLY A 56 23.82 20.87 -19.92
CA GLY A 56 24.28 21.86 -18.94
C GLY A 56 23.26 22.25 -17.85
N SER A 57 22.02 21.77 -17.89
CA SER A 57 20.99 22.09 -16.88
C SER A 57 21.45 21.66 -15.47
N ALA A 58 21.50 22.58 -14.51
CA ALA A 58 22.13 22.33 -13.20
C ALA A 58 21.14 22.08 -12.03
N THR A 59 19.87 22.42 -12.19
CA THR A 59 18.85 22.43 -11.12
C THR A 59 17.57 21.70 -11.53
N VAL A 60 17.70 20.62 -12.31
CA VAL A 60 16.55 19.85 -12.79
C VAL A 60 15.72 19.32 -11.63
N ARG A 61 14.41 19.49 -11.71
CA ARG A 61 13.45 19.00 -10.72
C ARG A 61 13.35 17.45 -10.74
N PRO A 62 13.57 16.75 -9.61
CA PRO A 62 13.57 15.29 -9.52
C PRO A 62 12.24 14.64 -9.93
N ASP A 63 11.12 15.31 -9.68
CA ASP A 63 9.78 14.85 -10.07
C ASP A 63 9.52 14.87 -11.59
N LYS A 64 10.44 15.42 -12.39
CA LYS A 64 10.35 15.41 -13.85
C LYS A 64 10.94 14.14 -14.43
N ARG A 65 10.46 13.81 -15.63
CA ARG A 65 10.90 12.66 -16.42
C ARG A 65 11.81 13.14 -17.55
N VAL A 66 12.77 12.31 -17.96
CA VAL A 66 13.50 12.55 -19.20
C VAL A 66 12.57 12.24 -20.36
N VAL A 67 12.53 13.15 -21.33
CA VAL A 67 11.75 13.04 -22.57
C VAL A 67 12.69 13.27 -23.74
N VAL A 68 12.74 12.32 -24.66
CA VAL A 68 13.46 12.45 -25.94
C VAL A 68 12.43 12.40 -27.06
N THR A 69 12.51 13.30 -28.02
CA THR A 69 11.67 13.28 -29.23
C THR A 69 12.50 13.33 -30.49
N ALA A 70 11.99 12.71 -31.56
CA ALA A 70 12.49 12.87 -32.92
C ALA A 70 11.43 13.55 -33.80
N ALA A 71 11.84 14.56 -34.54
CA ALA A 71 11.12 15.07 -35.71
C ALA A 71 11.79 14.53 -36.98
N ASN A 72 11.04 14.39 -38.08
CA ASN A 72 11.52 13.90 -39.37
C ASN A 72 12.19 12.51 -39.34
N GLY A 73 11.86 11.68 -38.34
CA GLY A 73 12.43 10.34 -38.19
C GLY A 73 11.92 9.65 -36.93
N SER A 74 12.44 8.45 -36.68
CA SER A 74 12.14 7.66 -35.48
C SER A 74 13.40 7.38 -34.67
N LEU A 75 13.24 7.25 -33.35
CA LEU A 75 14.31 6.92 -32.40
C LEU A 75 14.62 5.42 -32.49
N GLU A 76 15.88 5.10 -32.74
CA GLU A 76 16.42 3.74 -32.76
C GLU A 76 16.85 3.32 -31.34
N GLN A 77 17.61 4.19 -30.65
CA GLN A 77 18.13 3.92 -29.31
C GLN A 77 18.01 5.18 -28.45
N VAL A 78 17.64 4.98 -27.17
CA VAL A 78 17.75 5.99 -26.12
C VAL A 78 18.30 5.32 -24.87
N THR A 79 19.45 5.79 -24.40
CA THR A 79 20.09 5.39 -23.15
C THR A 79 20.05 6.57 -22.20
N VAL A 80 19.59 6.36 -20.97
CA VAL A 80 19.64 7.34 -19.88
C VAL A 80 20.28 6.66 -18.68
N GLU A 81 21.26 7.30 -18.07
CA GLU A 81 21.97 6.75 -16.92
C GLU A 81 22.42 7.83 -15.93
N SER A 82 22.67 7.41 -14.69
CA SER A 82 23.32 8.24 -13.66
C SER A 82 24.29 7.36 -12.88
N GLY A 83 25.58 7.70 -12.91
CA GLY A 83 26.63 6.93 -12.24
C GLY A 83 26.67 5.46 -12.65
N GLY A 84 26.48 5.15 -13.94
CA GLY A 84 26.41 3.78 -14.47
C GLY A 84 25.11 3.02 -14.15
N THR A 85 24.17 3.60 -13.40
CA THR A 85 22.83 3.02 -13.21
C THR A 85 21.91 3.46 -14.34
N PRO A 86 21.37 2.55 -15.18
CA PRO A 86 20.43 2.91 -16.23
C PRO A 86 19.06 3.31 -15.66
N LEU A 87 18.44 4.32 -16.26
CA LEU A 87 17.06 4.73 -16.02
C LEU A 87 16.18 4.25 -17.18
N PRO A 88 15.42 3.15 -17.04
CA PRO A 88 14.62 2.62 -18.12
C PRO A 88 13.47 3.56 -18.51
N GLY A 89 12.97 3.43 -19.73
CA GLY A 89 11.87 4.22 -20.27
C GLY A 89 11.00 3.42 -21.24
N THR A 90 10.10 4.12 -21.93
CA THR A 90 9.19 3.56 -22.94
C THR A 90 9.13 4.47 -24.15
N PHE A 91 9.17 3.88 -25.35
CA PHE A 91 8.83 4.56 -26.60
C PHE A 91 7.31 4.65 -26.78
N ASP A 92 6.85 5.64 -27.54
CA ASP A 92 5.53 5.63 -28.17
C ASP A 92 5.50 4.64 -29.37
N ALA A 93 4.30 4.31 -29.87
CA ALA A 93 4.13 3.31 -30.93
C ALA A 93 4.85 3.69 -32.25
N LYS A 94 5.00 4.99 -32.53
CA LYS A 94 5.72 5.52 -33.70
C LYS A 94 7.22 5.68 -33.47
N ARG A 95 7.71 5.43 -32.25
CA ARG A 95 9.08 5.68 -31.79
C ARG A 95 9.55 7.13 -32.01
N THR A 96 8.63 8.07 -32.10
CA THR A 96 8.87 9.51 -32.18
C THR A 96 9.11 10.15 -30.81
N LYS A 97 8.79 9.45 -29.73
CA LYS A 97 8.96 9.92 -28.35
C LYS A 97 9.40 8.78 -27.43
N TRP A 98 10.31 9.07 -26.51
CA TRP A 98 10.70 8.22 -25.39
C TRP A 98 10.51 8.97 -24.08
N VAL A 99 10.08 8.28 -23.01
CA VAL A 99 9.89 8.86 -21.67
C VAL A 99 10.43 7.91 -20.60
N SER A 100 11.10 8.43 -19.56
CA SER A 100 11.59 7.62 -18.43
C SER A 100 10.46 7.01 -17.60
N LYS A 101 10.61 5.74 -17.16
CA LYS A 101 9.64 4.99 -16.35
C LYS A 101 9.58 5.45 -14.89
N ALA A 102 10.69 5.91 -14.33
CA ALA A 102 10.75 6.48 -12.98
C ALA A 102 11.04 8.01 -13.03
N PRO A 103 10.79 8.72 -11.91
CA PRO A 103 11.37 10.05 -11.66
C PRO A 103 12.91 10.03 -11.68
N LEU A 104 13.51 11.21 -11.59
CA LEU A 104 14.95 11.37 -11.49
C LEU A 104 15.39 11.35 -10.03
N LYS A 105 16.54 10.72 -9.74
CA LYS A 105 17.16 10.77 -8.41
C LYS A 105 17.59 12.21 -8.09
N PRO A 106 17.34 12.75 -6.88
CA PRO A 106 17.90 14.04 -6.46
C PRO A 106 19.43 14.02 -6.40
N SER A 107 20.05 15.19 -6.35
CA SER A 107 21.51 15.38 -6.18
C SER A 107 22.39 14.60 -7.19
N SER A 108 21.86 14.22 -8.35
CA SER A 108 22.45 13.26 -9.28
C SER A 108 22.81 13.90 -10.62
N LYS A 109 23.91 13.45 -11.24
CA LYS A 109 24.26 13.79 -12.63
C LYS A 109 23.74 12.69 -13.56
N TYR A 110 22.96 13.09 -14.55
CA TYR A 110 22.45 12.21 -15.60
C TYR A 110 23.17 12.46 -16.93
N THR A 111 23.29 11.40 -17.72
CA THR A 111 23.68 11.45 -19.13
C THR A 111 22.59 10.76 -19.95
N VAL A 112 22.20 11.40 -21.04
CA VAL A 112 21.27 10.92 -22.06
C VAL A 112 22.02 10.81 -23.37
N SER A 113 21.88 9.67 -24.06
CA SER A 113 22.35 9.47 -25.43
C SER A 113 21.20 8.92 -26.26
N ALA A 114 20.97 9.51 -27.43
CA ALA A 114 19.89 9.16 -28.33
C ALA A 114 20.39 9.05 -29.77
N ARG A 115 19.89 8.04 -30.49
CA ARG A 115 20.15 7.79 -31.91
C ARG A 115 18.82 7.65 -32.64
N ALA A 116 18.71 8.30 -33.79
CA ALA A 116 17.59 8.15 -34.72
C ALA A 116 18.00 7.30 -35.93
N VAL A 117 17.01 6.66 -36.56
CA VAL A 117 17.18 5.94 -37.83
C VAL A 117 17.77 6.90 -38.88
N GLY A 118 18.77 6.45 -39.63
CA GLY A 118 19.57 7.31 -40.51
C GLY A 118 20.84 7.86 -39.85
N GLY A 119 21.08 7.57 -38.56
CA GLY A 119 22.38 7.77 -37.91
C GLY A 119 22.54 9.07 -37.14
N THR A 120 21.58 10.00 -37.17
CA THR A 120 21.61 11.20 -36.33
C THR A 120 21.72 10.82 -34.85
N THR A 121 22.67 11.40 -34.14
CA THR A 121 22.83 11.23 -32.69
C THR A 121 22.72 12.57 -31.95
N ALA A 122 22.19 12.53 -30.72
CA ALA A 122 22.21 13.65 -29.81
C ALA A 122 22.51 13.16 -28.38
N SER A 123 23.16 14.00 -27.58
CA SER A 123 23.44 13.73 -26.16
C SER A 123 23.04 14.92 -25.29
N SER A 124 22.80 14.67 -24.00
CA SER A 124 22.55 15.69 -22.99
C SER A 124 23.07 15.21 -21.63
N SER A 125 23.83 16.04 -20.93
CA SER A 125 24.23 15.86 -19.54
C SER A 125 23.61 16.95 -18.68
N PHE A 126 23.00 16.57 -17.55
CA PHE A 126 22.38 17.51 -16.63
C PHE A 126 22.52 17.05 -15.18
N LYS A 127 22.28 17.96 -14.23
CA LYS A 127 22.22 17.68 -12.80
C LYS A 127 20.82 17.96 -12.27
N THR A 128 20.34 17.09 -11.38
CA THR A 128 19.16 17.37 -10.57
C THR A 128 19.51 18.24 -9.38
N LEU A 129 18.53 19.03 -8.90
CA LEU A 129 18.71 19.83 -7.69
C LEU A 129 19.03 18.94 -6.47
N LYS A 130 19.78 19.51 -5.52
CA LYS A 130 19.88 18.99 -4.16
C LYS A 130 18.65 19.46 -3.35
N PRO A 131 17.88 18.56 -2.71
CA PRO A 131 16.74 18.96 -1.88
C PRO A 131 17.18 19.85 -0.71
N LYS A 132 16.32 20.78 -0.28
CA LYS A 132 16.55 21.52 0.98
C LYS A 132 16.05 20.72 2.18
N VAL A 133 15.02 19.90 1.96
CA VAL A 133 14.44 18.99 2.94
C VAL A 133 14.37 17.61 2.31
N GLU A 134 14.83 16.60 3.03
CA GLU A 134 14.87 15.21 2.57
C GLU A 134 13.68 14.46 3.18
N LEU A 135 12.81 13.91 2.33
CA LEU A 135 11.72 13.04 2.73
C LEU A 135 12.22 11.59 2.80
N ALA A 136 11.89 10.91 3.90
CA ALA A 136 12.16 9.49 4.10
C ALA A 136 11.05 8.84 4.94
N VAL A 137 10.96 7.52 4.88
CA VAL A 137 10.13 6.74 5.80
C VAL A 137 10.88 6.60 7.12
N ALA A 138 10.35 7.20 8.19
CA ALA A 138 10.93 7.14 9.53
C ALA A 138 10.58 5.84 10.26
N ASP A 139 9.36 5.33 10.09
CA ASP A 139 8.94 4.03 10.65
C ASP A 139 7.88 3.34 9.77
N VAL A 140 7.86 2.01 9.84
CA VAL A 140 6.73 1.18 9.39
C VAL A 140 6.34 0.22 10.50
N THR A 141 5.11 0.37 10.99
CA THR A 141 4.59 -0.36 12.14
C THR A 141 3.27 -1.07 11.82
N PRO A 142 3.05 -2.32 12.28
CA PRO A 142 4.03 -3.24 12.89
C PRO A 142 4.94 -3.92 11.84
N ALA A 143 6.26 -3.82 12.01
CA ALA A 143 7.23 -4.56 11.18
C ALA A 143 8.57 -4.82 11.90
N LEU A 144 8.53 -5.33 13.14
CA LEU A 144 9.75 -5.69 13.87
C LEU A 144 10.47 -6.89 13.21
N LYS A 145 11.81 -6.93 13.32
CA LYS A 145 12.62 -7.99 12.69
C LYS A 145 12.27 -9.36 13.27
N GLY A 146 11.76 -10.26 12.42
CA GLY A 146 11.35 -11.61 12.81
C GLY A 146 9.93 -11.74 13.35
N GLU A 147 9.20 -10.63 13.54
CA GLU A 147 7.81 -10.65 13.97
C GLU A 147 6.90 -11.29 12.90
N LYS A 148 5.88 -12.03 13.37
CA LYS A 148 4.67 -12.34 12.61
C LYS A 148 3.54 -11.52 13.21
N VAL A 149 2.77 -10.85 12.37
CA VAL A 149 1.66 -9.98 12.77
C VAL A 149 0.33 -10.68 12.50
N GLY A 150 -0.69 -10.40 13.32
CA GLY A 150 -2.00 -10.99 13.19
C GLY A 150 -2.77 -10.49 11.95
N VAL A 151 -3.82 -11.22 11.57
CA VAL A 151 -4.59 -10.97 10.34
C VAL A 151 -5.32 -9.62 10.30
N GLY A 152 -5.47 -8.93 11.43
CA GLY A 152 -6.04 -7.58 11.48
C GLY A 152 -5.02 -6.46 11.28
N ALA A 153 -3.72 -6.76 11.21
CA ALA A 153 -2.65 -5.76 11.22
C ALA A 153 -2.79 -4.68 10.12
N PRO A 154 -2.72 -3.39 10.46
CA PRO A 154 -2.55 -2.32 9.49
C PRO A 154 -1.11 -2.28 8.96
N ILE A 155 -0.84 -1.41 7.99
CA ILE A 155 0.52 -0.92 7.70
C ILE A 155 0.51 0.58 8.00
N ILE A 156 1.11 0.99 9.12
CA ILE A 156 1.25 2.39 9.52
C ILE A 156 2.61 2.87 9.03
N VAL A 157 2.61 3.86 8.13
CA VAL A 157 3.82 4.47 7.59
C VAL A 157 3.95 5.86 8.20
N THR A 158 5.07 6.10 8.87
CA THR A 158 5.42 7.41 9.44
C THR A 158 6.57 7.99 8.64
N PHE A 159 6.40 9.21 8.15
CA PHE A 159 7.44 9.99 7.46
C PHE A 159 8.24 10.85 8.44
N ASN A 160 9.48 11.14 8.09
CA ASN A 160 10.35 12.04 8.87
C ASN A 160 9.95 13.53 8.79
N GLN A 161 9.05 13.90 7.87
CA GLN A 161 8.63 15.27 7.58
C GLN A 161 7.12 15.35 7.31
N PRO A 162 6.46 16.51 7.57
CA PRO A 162 5.07 16.73 7.18
C PRO A 162 4.90 16.75 5.64
N VAL A 163 4.18 15.78 5.10
CA VAL A 163 3.87 15.66 3.67
C VAL A 163 2.68 16.53 3.32
N THR A 164 2.90 17.52 2.46
CA THR A 164 1.82 18.34 1.87
C THR A 164 1.39 17.82 0.50
N GLN A 165 2.31 17.26 -0.30
CA GLN A 165 2.03 16.60 -1.58
C GLN A 165 1.57 15.14 -1.38
N LYS A 166 0.45 14.97 -0.66
CA LYS A 166 -0.04 13.65 -0.23
C LYS A 166 -0.38 12.72 -1.39
N ALA A 167 -0.91 13.23 -2.50
CA ALA A 167 -1.23 12.43 -3.67
C ALA A 167 0.03 11.85 -4.35
N ASP A 168 1.04 12.69 -4.59
CA ASP A 168 2.32 12.27 -5.20
C ASP A 168 3.03 11.21 -4.34
N VAL A 169 3.05 11.42 -3.01
CA VAL A 169 3.64 10.47 -2.06
C VAL A 169 2.83 9.18 -1.98
N GLU A 170 1.50 9.25 -1.85
CA GLU A 170 0.64 8.05 -1.76
C GLU A 170 0.69 7.20 -3.04
N GLN A 171 0.79 7.83 -4.21
CA GLN A 171 0.94 7.11 -5.49
C GLN A 171 2.26 6.31 -5.57
N ALA A 172 3.29 6.70 -4.80
CA ALA A 172 4.54 5.98 -4.69
C ALA A 172 4.52 4.88 -3.61
N LEU A 173 3.40 4.66 -2.91
CA LEU A 173 3.26 3.64 -1.85
C LEU A 173 2.57 2.38 -2.38
N GLU A 174 3.36 1.31 -2.53
CA GLU A 174 2.94 0.01 -3.05
C GLU A 174 2.81 -1.02 -1.92
N VAL A 175 1.76 -1.85 -2.00
CA VAL A 175 1.54 -2.99 -1.09
C VAL A 175 1.27 -4.24 -1.93
N GLU A 176 2.24 -5.14 -1.97
CA GLU A 176 2.15 -6.43 -2.65
C GLU A 176 1.86 -7.53 -1.62
N SER A 177 0.95 -8.45 -1.94
CA SER A 177 0.57 -9.56 -1.06
C SER A 177 0.56 -10.87 -1.85
N GLU A 178 1.14 -11.93 -1.27
CA GLU A 178 1.13 -13.27 -1.90
C GLU A 178 -0.29 -13.80 -2.11
N LYS A 179 -1.23 -13.41 -1.24
CA LYS A 179 -2.65 -13.73 -1.33
C LYS A 179 -3.45 -12.44 -1.53
N PRO A 180 -3.97 -12.17 -2.75
CA PRO A 180 -4.58 -10.89 -3.10
C PRO A 180 -5.59 -10.39 -2.08
N SER A 181 -5.41 -9.14 -1.66
CA SER A 181 -6.24 -8.47 -0.67
C SER A 181 -6.49 -7.02 -1.10
N GLN A 182 -7.75 -6.64 -1.32
CA GLN A 182 -8.10 -5.26 -1.61
C GLN A 182 -7.90 -4.40 -0.35
N GLY A 183 -7.24 -3.26 -0.47
CA GLY A 183 -7.06 -2.30 0.61
C GLY A 183 -6.99 -0.85 0.12
N ALA A 184 -6.83 0.06 1.07
CA ALA A 184 -6.75 1.50 0.80
C ALA A 184 -5.93 2.21 1.88
N TRP A 185 -5.21 3.25 1.46
CA TRP A 185 -4.55 4.20 2.32
C TRP A 185 -5.56 5.14 2.99
N ARG A 186 -5.15 5.73 4.13
CA ARG A 186 -5.82 6.82 4.81
C ARG A 186 -4.78 7.69 5.51
N TRP A 187 -4.73 8.97 5.16
CA TRP A 187 -3.94 9.94 5.91
C TRP A 187 -4.62 10.25 7.24
N ILE A 188 -3.84 10.21 8.33
CA ILE A 188 -4.31 10.50 9.69
C ILE A 188 -3.93 11.92 10.09
N ASN A 189 -2.77 12.37 9.63
CA ASN A 189 -2.24 13.72 9.75
C ASN A 189 -1.28 13.95 8.56
N ASP A 190 -0.29 14.84 8.67
CA ASP A 190 0.67 15.11 7.59
C ASP A 190 1.90 14.19 7.60
N THR A 191 2.22 13.53 8.71
CA THR A 191 3.37 12.61 8.84
C THR A 191 2.98 11.14 8.81
N THR A 192 1.70 10.79 8.93
CA THR A 192 1.23 9.41 9.13
C THR A 192 0.13 9.04 8.15
N VAL A 193 0.37 7.99 7.37
CA VAL A 193 -0.61 7.34 6.49
C VAL A 193 -0.74 5.86 6.86
N ILE A 194 -1.97 5.33 6.83
CA ILE A 194 -2.26 3.96 7.23
C ILE A 194 -2.93 3.21 6.09
N TYR A 195 -2.36 2.07 5.69
CA TYR A 195 -3.03 1.09 4.84
C TYR A 195 -3.80 0.09 5.70
N ARG A 196 -5.02 -0.24 5.27
CA ARG A 196 -5.67 -1.49 5.68
C ARG A 196 -6.47 -2.10 4.54
N THR A 197 -6.69 -3.40 4.63
CA THR A 197 -7.52 -4.16 3.72
C THR A 197 -9.02 -4.01 4.02
N ALA A 198 -9.87 -4.35 3.05
CA ALA A 198 -11.33 -4.32 3.17
C ALA A 198 -11.87 -5.43 4.10
N LYS A 199 -11.18 -6.57 4.13
CA LYS A 199 -11.37 -7.72 5.01
C LYS A 199 -10.01 -8.06 5.64
N PHE A 200 -9.97 -8.76 6.78
CA PHE A 200 -8.71 -9.20 7.37
C PHE A 200 -7.79 -9.91 6.36
N TRP A 201 -6.49 -9.76 6.53
CA TRP A 201 -5.50 -10.45 5.70
C TRP A 201 -5.73 -11.96 5.74
N GLN A 202 -5.53 -12.63 4.60
CA GLN A 202 -5.45 -14.09 4.61
C GLN A 202 -4.23 -14.51 5.46
N PRO A 203 -4.34 -15.55 6.31
CA PRO A 203 -3.24 -15.96 7.18
C PRO A 203 -2.12 -16.64 6.41
N HIS A 204 -0.96 -16.78 7.06
CA HIS A 204 0.23 -17.48 6.56
C HIS A 204 0.65 -16.98 5.17
N GLN A 205 1.04 -15.71 5.10
CA GLN A 205 1.56 -15.07 3.87
C GLN A 205 2.58 -13.98 4.19
N LYS A 206 3.38 -13.61 3.19
CA LYS A 206 4.19 -12.40 3.17
C LYS A 206 3.44 -11.26 2.47
N VAL A 207 3.62 -10.07 3.01
CA VAL A 207 3.25 -8.79 2.41
C VAL A 207 4.53 -7.96 2.26
N THR A 208 4.72 -7.33 1.11
CA THR A 208 5.83 -6.40 0.87
C THR A 208 5.24 -5.00 0.76
N PHE A 209 5.71 -4.09 1.61
CA PHE A 209 5.47 -2.65 1.46
C PHE A 209 6.70 -2.02 0.82
N THR A 210 6.48 -1.22 -0.22
CA THR A 210 7.53 -0.45 -0.91
C THR A 210 7.08 1.00 -1.04
N ALA A 211 7.95 1.94 -0.66
CA ALA A 211 7.76 3.36 -0.90
C ALA A 211 8.81 3.83 -1.91
N ARG A 212 8.39 4.07 -3.16
CA ARG A 212 9.26 4.52 -4.26
C ARG A 212 9.49 6.03 -4.23
N LEU A 213 9.98 6.53 -3.10
CA LEU A 213 10.03 7.98 -2.83
C LEU A 213 11.17 8.68 -3.59
N ASN A 214 12.13 7.96 -4.19
CA ASN A 214 13.28 8.59 -4.80
C ASN A 214 12.88 9.50 -5.98
N GLY A 215 13.07 10.81 -5.80
CA GLY A 215 12.65 11.85 -6.74
C GLY A 215 11.21 12.34 -6.61
N VAL A 216 10.39 11.72 -5.74
CA VAL A 216 9.00 12.13 -5.48
C VAL A 216 8.99 13.41 -4.65
N GLN A 217 8.20 14.40 -5.06
CA GLN A 217 8.03 15.64 -4.31
C GLN A 217 7.08 15.41 -3.13
N GLY A 218 7.53 15.69 -1.91
CA GLY A 218 6.71 15.61 -0.69
C GLY A 218 6.14 16.96 -0.22
N GLY A 219 6.72 18.06 -0.70
CA GLY A 219 6.35 19.41 -0.31
C GLY A 219 7.24 20.48 -0.98
N LYS A 220 7.18 21.73 -0.52
CA LYS A 220 8.02 22.81 -1.06
C LYS A 220 9.50 22.52 -0.79
N ASP A 221 10.31 22.50 -1.84
CA ASP A 221 11.75 22.16 -1.82
C ASP A 221 12.10 20.81 -1.15
N MET A 222 11.10 19.94 -0.98
CA MET A 222 11.19 18.66 -0.28
C MET A 222 10.97 17.49 -1.24
N TYR A 223 11.96 16.59 -1.32
CA TYR A 223 11.93 15.41 -2.20
C TYR A 223 12.39 14.17 -1.45
N GLY A 224 11.85 13.01 -1.83
CA GLY A 224 12.38 11.74 -1.36
C GLY A 224 13.74 11.43 -1.98
N VAL A 225 14.68 10.99 -1.15
CA VAL A 225 16.09 10.76 -1.54
C VAL A 225 16.44 9.28 -1.73
N GLU A 226 15.62 8.38 -1.20
CA GLU A 226 15.78 6.93 -1.27
C GLU A 226 14.43 6.22 -1.44
N ASP A 227 14.49 4.97 -1.91
CA ASP A 227 13.33 4.08 -1.90
C ASP A 227 13.39 3.22 -0.63
N PHE A 228 12.24 2.99 0.01
CA PHE A 228 12.14 2.16 1.20
C PHE A 228 11.41 0.85 0.89
N THR A 229 11.82 -0.27 1.50
CA THR A 229 11.12 -1.56 1.35
C THR A 229 11.11 -2.34 2.66
N LYS A 230 9.96 -2.91 3.01
CA LYS A 230 9.77 -3.71 4.22
C LYS A 230 8.92 -4.94 3.94
N SER A 231 9.39 -6.10 4.39
CA SER A 231 8.60 -7.32 4.41
C SER A 231 7.91 -7.49 5.76
N ILE A 232 6.60 -7.72 5.70
CA ILE A 232 5.72 -8.04 6.82
C ILE A 232 5.27 -9.50 6.65
N ARG A 233 5.22 -10.27 7.74
CA ARG A 233 4.74 -11.67 7.73
C ARG A 233 3.41 -11.75 8.46
N ILE A 234 2.34 -12.12 7.76
CA ILE A 234 1.05 -12.41 8.38
C ILE A 234 1.11 -13.82 8.99
N GLY A 235 0.80 -13.91 10.28
CA GLY A 235 0.79 -15.16 11.04
C GLY A 235 -0.48 -16.00 10.82
N ALA A 236 -0.80 -16.81 11.82
CA ALA A 236 -2.06 -17.55 11.87
C ALA A 236 -3.24 -16.60 12.04
N ALA A 237 -4.43 -17.00 11.62
CA ALA A 237 -5.67 -16.26 11.90
C ALA A 237 -6.06 -16.46 13.36
N GLN A 238 -5.45 -15.68 14.25
CA GLN A 238 -5.76 -15.68 15.68
C GLN A 238 -6.75 -14.57 16.02
N ILE A 239 -7.92 -14.99 16.53
CA ILE A 239 -9.06 -14.13 16.83
C ILE A 239 -9.57 -14.50 18.22
N ALA A 240 -9.56 -13.53 19.14
CA ALA A 240 -10.22 -13.63 20.42
C ALA A 240 -11.62 -13.01 20.32
N THR A 241 -12.65 -13.73 20.76
CA THR A 241 -14.00 -13.20 20.92
C THR A 241 -14.35 -13.13 22.41
N ILE A 242 -14.72 -11.95 22.88
CA ILE A 242 -15.06 -11.67 24.27
C ILE A 242 -16.54 -11.28 24.35
N ASP A 243 -17.28 -11.97 25.20
CA ASP A 243 -18.64 -11.61 25.59
C ASP A 243 -18.61 -11.20 27.07
N THR A 244 -18.73 -9.90 27.33
CA THR A 244 -18.64 -9.34 28.69
C THR A 244 -19.86 -9.70 29.55
N ARG A 245 -20.98 -10.10 28.95
CA ARG A 245 -22.19 -10.57 29.66
C ARG A 245 -22.12 -12.06 29.98
N LYS A 246 -21.40 -12.84 29.18
CA LYS A 246 -21.09 -14.26 29.47
C LYS A 246 -19.77 -14.44 30.22
N HIS A 247 -19.10 -13.34 30.59
CA HIS A 247 -17.83 -13.30 31.33
C HIS A 247 -16.76 -14.25 30.74
N LYS A 248 -16.71 -14.35 29.40
CA LYS A 248 -15.92 -15.38 28.70
C LYS A 248 -15.22 -14.83 27.47
N MET A 249 -13.97 -15.27 27.29
CA MET A 249 -13.13 -15.04 26.12
C MET A 249 -12.81 -16.39 25.45
N ILE A 250 -13.06 -16.50 24.15
CA ILE A 250 -12.75 -17.69 23.35
C ILE A 250 -11.67 -17.28 22.33
N VAL A 251 -10.53 -17.97 22.35
CA VAL A 251 -9.46 -17.74 21.37
C VAL A 251 -9.52 -18.82 20.31
N LYS A 252 -9.70 -18.41 19.05
CA LYS A 252 -9.58 -19.26 17.88
C LYS A 252 -8.25 -19.00 17.18
N ARG A 253 -7.64 -20.05 16.62
CA ARG A 253 -6.49 -20.00 15.73
C ARG A 253 -6.80 -20.83 14.49
N ASP A 254 -6.71 -20.19 13.31
CA ASP A 254 -7.06 -20.80 12.02
C ASP A 254 -8.45 -21.50 12.07
N GLY A 255 -9.43 -20.79 12.65
CA GLY A 255 -10.82 -21.23 12.82
C GLY A 255 -11.08 -22.17 14.01
N LYS A 256 -10.07 -22.88 14.52
CA LYS A 256 -10.21 -23.85 15.62
C LYS A 256 -10.11 -23.17 16.98
N VAL A 257 -10.94 -23.56 17.95
CA VAL A 257 -10.83 -23.07 19.34
C VAL A 257 -9.56 -23.69 19.96
N VAL A 258 -8.69 -22.83 20.51
CA VAL A 258 -7.43 -23.24 21.15
C VAL A 258 -7.36 -22.88 22.64
N GLN A 259 -8.22 -21.98 23.11
CA GLN A 259 -8.35 -21.63 24.53
C GLN A 259 -9.74 -21.07 24.84
N THR A 260 -10.23 -21.34 26.04
CA THR A 260 -11.43 -20.69 26.62
C THR A 260 -11.08 -20.14 27.99
N MET A 261 -11.21 -18.83 28.16
CA MET A 261 -10.82 -18.11 29.38
C MET A 261 -12.06 -17.56 30.07
N LEU A 262 -12.16 -17.80 31.38
CA LEU A 262 -13.10 -17.08 32.24
C LEU A 262 -12.48 -15.72 32.55
N ILE A 263 -13.25 -14.65 32.35
CA ILE A 263 -12.76 -13.28 32.48
C ILE A 263 -13.67 -12.43 33.36
N SER A 264 -13.16 -11.29 33.81
CA SER A 264 -13.96 -10.24 34.44
C SER A 264 -13.61 -8.91 33.77
N ALA A 265 -14.58 -8.32 33.07
CA ALA A 265 -14.41 -7.08 32.31
C ALA A 265 -14.68 -5.83 33.18
N GLY A 266 -14.80 -4.67 32.53
CA GLY A 266 -15.13 -3.39 33.15
C GLY A 266 -16.48 -3.40 33.84
N ASN A 267 -16.53 -2.87 35.07
CA ASN A 267 -17.70 -2.88 35.95
C ASN A 267 -18.86 -1.99 35.47
N ALA A 268 -18.62 -1.11 34.49
CA ALA A 268 -19.60 -0.19 33.92
C ALA A 268 -20.31 0.75 34.92
N SER A 269 -19.74 1.00 36.10
CA SER A 269 -20.25 2.02 37.04
C SER A 269 -20.04 3.45 36.53
N THR A 270 -19.09 3.64 35.62
CA THR A 270 -18.89 4.86 34.83
C THR A 270 -18.77 4.51 33.34
N ARG A 271 -18.92 5.53 32.48
CA ARG A 271 -18.63 5.44 31.04
C ARG A 271 -17.20 4.97 30.77
N GLU A 272 -16.24 5.39 31.60
CA GLU A 272 -14.82 5.08 31.44
C GLU A 272 -14.48 3.67 31.96
N TYR A 273 -15.12 3.19 33.03
CA TYR A 273 -15.02 1.80 33.50
C TYR A 273 -15.87 0.81 32.69
N THR A 274 -16.50 1.25 31.61
CA THR A 274 -17.15 0.37 30.64
C THR A 274 -16.14 -0.06 29.58
N THR A 275 -15.85 -1.37 29.50
CA THR A 275 -15.03 -1.93 28.40
C THR A 275 -15.65 -1.62 27.05
N THR A 276 -14.85 -1.24 26.06
CA THR A 276 -15.30 -1.10 24.66
C THR A 276 -15.76 -2.42 24.05
N SER A 277 -16.96 -2.43 23.48
CA SER A 277 -17.44 -3.40 22.48
C SER A 277 -17.01 -2.94 21.09
N GLY A 278 -16.62 -3.87 20.23
CA GLY A 278 -16.09 -3.58 18.90
C GLY A 278 -14.91 -4.46 18.49
N VAL A 279 -14.34 -4.15 17.33
CA VAL A 279 -13.13 -4.79 16.81
C VAL A 279 -11.90 -4.00 17.23
N HIS A 280 -11.09 -4.63 18.08
CA HIS A 280 -9.79 -4.14 18.54
C HIS A 280 -8.68 -4.99 17.93
N LEU A 281 -7.46 -4.51 18.00
CA LEU A 281 -6.26 -5.28 17.65
C LEU A 281 -5.28 -5.27 18.83
N ALA A 282 -4.58 -6.38 19.06
CA ALA A 282 -3.45 -6.39 19.98
C ALA A 282 -2.35 -5.44 19.47
N MET A 283 -1.97 -4.44 20.26
CA MET A 283 -1.05 -3.37 19.87
C MET A 283 0.38 -3.60 20.39
N GLY A 284 0.49 -4.18 21.59
CA GLY A 284 1.75 -4.33 22.32
C GLY A 284 1.58 -5.22 23.56
N LYS A 285 2.72 -5.56 24.19
CA LYS A 285 2.81 -6.49 25.30
C LYS A 285 3.83 -6.02 26.33
N ALA A 286 3.51 -6.13 27.62
CA ALA A 286 4.42 -5.82 28.72
C ALA A 286 4.24 -6.80 29.90
N ASN A 287 5.34 -7.08 30.61
CA ASN A 287 5.35 -8.03 31.72
C ASN A 287 6.53 -7.74 32.69
N PRO A 288 6.31 -7.01 33.79
CA PRO A 288 5.06 -6.36 34.18
C PRO A 288 4.79 -5.07 33.37
N GLU A 289 3.54 -4.62 33.36
CA GLU A 289 3.09 -3.28 32.93
C GLU A 289 2.74 -2.46 34.16
N ARG A 290 3.09 -1.17 34.19
CA ARG A 290 2.58 -0.25 35.21
C ARG A 290 1.30 0.43 34.72
N MET A 291 0.17 0.06 35.31
CA MET A 291 -1.14 0.61 34.97
C MET A 291 -1.56 1.65 36.03
N ILE A 292 -1.85 2.88 35.59
CA ILE A 292 -2.28 3.99 36.44
C ILE A 292 -3.64 4.51 35.93
N SER A 293 -4.55 4.92 36.81
CA SER A 293 -5.83 5.53 36.42
C SER A 293 -5.63 6.73 35.47
N PRO A 294 -6.17 6.71 34.24
CA PRO A 294 -6.06 7.83 33.32
C PRO A 294 -6.70 9.11 33.91
N GLY A 295 -5.95 10.21 33.91
CA GLY A 295 -6.45 11.51 34.35
C GLY A 295 -6.74 11.67 35.85
N ARG A 296 -6.35 10.70 36.70
CA ARG A 296 -6.54 10.77 38.16
C ARG A 296 -5.21 10.80 38.90
N LYS A 297 -5.14 11.53 40.02
CA LYS A 297 -3.99 11.57 40.95
C LYS A 297 -4.27 10.77 42.21
N LYS A 298 -3.21 10.46 42.96
CA LYS A 298 -3.32 9.76 44.26
C LYS A 298 -4.23 10.56 45.21
N GLY A 299 -5.29 9.92 45.69
CA GLY A 299 -6.32 10.52 46.54
C GLY A 299 -7.65 10.77 45.84
N ASP A 300 -7.69 10.80 44.51
CA ASP A 300 -8.96 10.85 43.77
C ASP A 300 -9.72 9.52 43.92
N PRO A 301 -11.06 9.53 44.00
CA PRO A 301 -11.87 8.31 43.93
C PRO A 301 -11.48 7.49 42.70
N GLY A 302 -11.36 6.17 42.83
CA GLY A 302 -11.01 5.28 41.70
C GLY A 302 -9.60 5.47 41.12
N TYR A 303 -8.68 6.11 41.85
CA TYR A 303 -7.26 6.06 41.57
C TYR A 303 -6.69 4.65 41.83
N TYR A 304 -5.92 4.12 40.87
CA TYR A 304 -5.09 2.94 41.02
C TYR A 304 -3.70 3.18 40.41
N ASP A 305 -2.71 2.46 40.93
CA ASP A 305 -1.33 2.38 40.42
C ASP A 305 -0.83 0.96 40.72
N LEU A 306 -0.76 0.13 39.68
CA LEU A 306 -0.60 -1.33 39.80
C LEU A 306 0.45 -1.86 38.83
N MET A 307 1.34 -2.72 39.33
CA MET A 307 2.22 -3.54 38.49
C MET A 307 1.49 -4.83 38.11
N ILE A 308 1.22 -5.00 36.82
CA ILE A 308 0.35 -6.04 36.28
C ILE A 308 1.13 -6.95 35.33
N ASN A 309 1.12 -8.25 35.60
CA ASN A 309 1.83 -9.24 34.77
C ASN A 309 1.03 -9.65 33.52
N HIS A 310 1.76 -10.08 32.50
CA HIS A 310 1.25 -10.64 31.23
C HIS A 310 0.21 -9.75 30.54
N ALA A 311 0.47 -8.45 30.48
CA ALA A 311 -0.45 -7.47 29.91
C ALA A 311 -0.35 -7.43 28.38
N VAL A 312 -1.50 -7.51 27.71
CA VAL A 312 -1.67 -7.39 26.26
C VAL A 312 -2.56 -6.19 25.98
N ARG A 313 -1.97 -5.10 25.45
CA ARG A 313 -2.66 -3.82 25.20
C ARG A 313 -3.49 -3.90 23.93
N PHE A 314 -4.74 -3.43 23.96
CA PHE A 314 -5.62 -3.44 22.78
C PHE A 314 -6.40 -2.16 22.49
N SER A 315 -6.29 -1.13 23.34
CA SER A 315 -6.79 0.23 23.07
C SER A 315 -5.78 1.29 23.53
N ASN A 316 -5.95 2.54 23.07
CA ASN A 316 -5.23 3.68 23.62
C ASN A 316 -5.86 4.22 24.91
N SER A 317 -7.16 3.96 25.17
CA SER A 317 -7.82 4.27 26.46
C SER A 317 -7.34 3.41 27.64
N GLY A 318 -6.38 2.50 27.42
CA GLY A 318 -5.73 1.75 28.49
C GLY A 318 -6.40 0.42 28.83
N GLU A 319 -7.07 -0.23 27.88
CA GLU A 319 -7.62 -1.56 28.08
C GLU A 319 -6.63 -2.66 27.67
N TYR A 320 -6.49 -3.64 28.56
CA TYR A 320 -5.56 -4.77 28.44
C TYR A 320 -6.27 -6.09 28.75
N VAL A 321 -5.83 -7.18 28.12
CA VAL A 321 -6.02 -8.54 28.68
C VAL A 321 -4.82 -8.81 29.57
N HIS A 322 -5.02 -9.17 30.85
CA HIS A 322 -3.90 -9.35 31.79
C HIS A 322 -4.18 -10.33 32.92
N ALA A 323 -3.14 -10.69 33.66
CA ALA A 323 -3.24 -11.51 34.86
C ALA A 323 -3.87 -10.72 36.01
N LEU A 324 -4.86 -11.29 36.69
CA LEU A 324 -5.31 -10.85 38.00
C LEU A 324 -5.86 -12.02 38.82
N ASN A 325 -5.62 -12.04 40.14
CA ASN A 325 -6.05 -13.13 41.01
C ASN A 325 -7.47 -12.95 41.59
N ASN A 326 -8.35 -12.23 40.88
CA ASN A 326 -9.77 -12.08 41.24
C ASN A 326 -10.64 -13.21 40.66
N VAL A 327 -10.19 -14.46 40.82
CA VAL A 327 -10.84 -15.66 40.25
C VAL A 327 -12.28 -15.86 40.71
N TRP A 328 -12.66 -15.25 41.84
CA TRP A 328 -14.04 -15.19 42.34
C TRP A 328 -14.99 -14.38 41.45
N ALA A 329 -14.49 -13.42 40.68
CA ALA A 329 -15.26 -12.61 39.73
C ALA A 329 -15.24 -13.19 38.31
N GLN A 330 -14.15 -13.85 37.93
CA GLN A 330 -13.91 -14.33 36.57
C GLN A 330 -14.93 -15.41 36.20
N GLY A 331 -15.66 -15.20 35.09
CA GLY A 331 -16.77 -16.06 34.69
C GLY A 331 -18.10 -15.80 35.41
N ARG A 332 -18.18 -14.77 36.29
CA ARG A 332 -19.36 -14.50 37.14
C ARG A 332 -19.83 -13.05 37.15
N GLN A 333 -18.92 -12.08 37.15
CA GLN A 333 -19.24 -10.65 37.21
C GLN A 333 -18.08 -9.78 36.72
N ASN A 334 -18.38 -8.56 36.28
CA ASN A 334 -17.40 -7.59 35.81
C ASN A 334 -17.04 -6.61 36.93
N VAL A 335 -15.76 -6.56 37.32
CA VAL A 335 -15.28 -5.74 38.46
C VAL A 335 -14.09 -4.84 38.13
N SER A 336 -13.62 -4.83 36.88
CA SER A 336 -12.44 -4.05 36.47
C SER A 336 -12.76 -2.60 36.14
N HIS A 337 -11.72 -1.79 35.87
CA HIS A 337 -11.83 -0.42 35.34
C HIS A 337 -11.85 -0.36 33.80
N GLY A 338 -12.14 -1.47 33.11
CA GLY A 338 -12.20 -1.57 31.64
C GLY A 338 -11.41 -2.77 31.10
N CYS A 339 -10.31 -3.15 31.75
CA CYS A 339 -9.48 -4.30 31.40
C CYS A 339 -10.22 -5.65 31.46
N ILE A 340 -9.69 -6.64 30.75
CA ILE A 340 -10.12 -8.03 30.77
C ILE A 340 -9.25 -8.80 31.77
N ASN A 341 -9.68 -8.83 33.03
CA ASN A 341 -9.03 -9.62 34.06
C ASN A 341 -9.14 -11.10 33.71
N SER A 342 -8.02 -11.82 33.71
CA SER A 342 -7.94 -13.25 33.42
C SER A 342 -7.11 -13.98 34.47
N ARG A 343 -7.34 -15.28 34.65
CA ARG A 343 -6.50 -16.12 35.53
C ARG A 343 -5.02 -15.98 35.15
N PRO A 344 -4.07 -15.91 36.11
CA PRO A 344 -2.66 -15.67 35.78
C PRO A 344 -2.00 -16.69 34.83
N ASP A 345 -2.42 -17.95 34.89
CA ASP A 345 -2.00 -19.03 33.99
C ASP A 345 -2.51 -18.81 32.55
N GLN A 346 -3.80 -18.50 32.40
CA GLN A 346 -4.42 -18.23 31.09
C GLN A 346 -3.95 -16.90 30.49
N ALA A 347 -3.70 -15.87 31.31
CA ALA A 347 -3.11 -14.61 30.88
C ALA A 347 -1.68 -14.79 30.35
N ARG A 348 -0.85 -15.57 31.08
CA ARG A 348 0.50 -15.96 30.62
C ARG A 348 0.44 -16.71 29.29
N TRP A 349 -0.49 -17.67 29.15
CA TRP A 349 -0.72 -18.37 27.89
C TRP A 349 -1.06 -17.37 26.77
N TYR A 350 -2.04 -16.49 26.97
CA TYR A 350 -2.48 -15.55 25.94
C TYR A 350 -1.36 -14.57 25.53
N TYR A 351 -0.65 -14.01 26.52
CA TYR A 351 0.52 -13.16 26.32
C TYR A 351 1.62 -13.83 25.47
N ASN A 352 1.90 -15.11 25.73
CA ASN A 352 2.89 -15.88 24.97
C ASN A 352 2.44 -16.20 23.54
N GLN A 353 1.12 -16.27 23.29
CA GLN A 353 0.56 -16.70 22.01
C GLN A 353 0.15 -15.54 21.09
N VAL A 354 -0.16 -14.35 21.61
CA VAL A 354 -0.71 -13.23 20.85
C VAL A 354 0.35 -12.44 20.07
N GLN A 355 0.00 -12.09 18.84
CA GLN A 355 0.77 -11.31 17.87
C GLN A 355 0.23 -9.87 17.78
N ARG A 356 1.08 -8.88 17.45
CA ARG A 356 0.58 -7.54 17.15
C ARG A 356 -0.31 -7.60 15.91
N GLY A 357 -1.50 -7.02 15.97
CA GLY A 357 -2.51 -7.13 14.90
C GLY A 357 -3.44 -8.35 15.01
N ASP A 358 -3.31 -9.18 16.04
CA ASP A 358 -4.35 -10.19 16.35
C ASP A 358 -5.67 -9.52 16.71
N VAL A 359 -6.77 -10.11 16.26
CA VAL A 359 -8.10 -9.50 16.37
C VAL A 359 -8.72 -9.83 17.72
N ILE A 360 -9.22 -8.81 18.42
CA ILE A 360 -9.98 -8.96 19.66
C ILE A 360 -11.36 -8.32 19.45
N THR A 361 -12.37 -9.16 19.24
CA THR A 361 -13.77 -8.73 19.07
C THR A 361 -14.47 -8.80 20.41
N ILE A 362 -14.89 -7.66 20.95
CA ILE A 362 -15.57 -7.55 22.25
C ILE A 362 -17.03 -7.21 22.03
N THR A 363 -17.93 -7.80 22.83
CA THR A 363 -19.36 -7.56 22.80
C THR A 363 -19.94 -7.57 24.21
N GLY A 364 -21.09 -6.92 24.40
CA GLY A 364 -21.87 -6.97 25.64
C GLY A 364 -21.90 -5.68 26.45
N THR A 365 -21.35 -4.58 25.93
CA THR A 365 -21.43 -3.23 26.53
C THR A 365 -22.06 -2.23 25.55
N ASN A 366 -22.50 -1.08 26.06
CA ASN A 366 -22.98 0.06 25.26
C ASN A 366 -21.87 1.09 24.95
N ARG A 367 -20.59 0.73 25.19
CA ARG A 367 -19.44 1.55 24.81
C ARG A 367 -18.86 1.01 23.52
N GLU A 368 -19.16 1.64 22.40
CA GLU A 368 -18.48 1.34 21.14
C GLU A 368 -17.01 1.75 21.20
N MET A 369 -16.17 0.97 20.53
CA MET A 369 -14.75 1.26 20.32
C MET A 369 -14.59 2.38 19.30
N GLU A 370 -13.92 3.46 19.68
CA GLU A 370 -13.66 4.57 18.76
C GLU A 370 -12.59 4.16 17.72
N TRP A 371 -12.80 4.46 16.43
CA TRP A 371 -11.94 3.94 15.35
C TRP A 371 -10.46 4.38 15.44
N ASN A 372 -10.20 5.50 16.12
CA ASN A 372 -8.90 6.11 16.37
C ASN A 372 -8.35 5.82 17.78
N ASN A 373 -9.03 5.02 18.59
CA ASN A 373 -8.59 4.61 19.92
C ASN A 373 -7.49 3.54 19.82
N GLY A 374 -6.29 3.94 19.40
CA GLY A 374 -5.23 3.01 19.05
C GLY A 374 -5.50 2.41 17.67
N TRP A 375 -5.60 1.09 17.57
CA TRP A 375 -5.78 0.39 16.28
C TRP A 375 -7.23 -0.05 16.02
N GLY A 376 -8.22 0.73 16.47
CA GLY A 376 -9.66 0.51 16.24
C GLY A 376 -10.12 0.66 14.77
N PHE A 377 -9.20 0.68 13.79
CA PHE A 377 -9.44 1.07 12.40
C PHE A 377 -10.53 0.25 11.68
N TRP A 378 -10.79 -0.97 12.16
CA TRP A 378 -11.85 -1.86 11.68
C TRP A 378 -13.27 -1.43 12.10
N GLN A 379 -13.42 -0.47 13.01
CA GLN A 379 -14.70 0.14 13.37
C GLN A 379 -15.19 1.15 12.32
N MET A 380 -14.27 1.78 11.56
CA MET A 380 -14.66 2.63 10.43
C MET A 380 -15.02 1.75 9.23
N PRO A 381 -16.22 1.87 8.61
CA PRO A 381 -16.56 1.13 7.39
C PRO A 381 -15.56 1.38 6.26
N PHE A 382 -15.21 0.35 5.47
CA PHE A 382 -14.14 0.48 4.46
C PHE A 382 -14.41 1.57 3.40
N LYS A 383 -15.69 1.77 3.02
CA LYS A 383 -16.11 2.87 2.13
C LYS A 383 -15.82 4.26 2.71
N GLN A 384 -15.87 4.43 4.03
CA GLN A 384 -15.50 5.67 4.72
C GLN A 384 -13.99 5.76 4.94
N TRP A 385 -13.31 4.64 5.19
CA TRP A 385 -11.85 4.58 5.28
C TRP A 385 -11.19 5.11 4.01
N LYS A 386 -11.58 4.58 2.84
CA LYS A 386 -11.05 4.97 1.53
C LYS A 386 -11.14 6.47 1.28
N LYS A 387 -12.18 7.18 1.76
CA LYS A 387 -12.32 8.64 1.60
C LYS A 387 -11.19 9.48 2.23
N GLY A 388 -10.29 8.88 3.00
CA GLY A 388 -9.10 9.57 3.52
C GLY A 388 -7.80 9.27 2.76
N SER A 389 -7.86 8.53 1.66
CA SER A 389 -6.77 8.46 0.67
C SER A 389 -6.73 9.77 -0.13
N ALA A 390 -5.53 10.19 -0.51
CA ALA A 390 -5.29 11.35 -1.37
C ALA A 390 -5.56 11.07 -2.87
N LEU A 391 -6.01 9.85 -3.21
CA LEU A 391 -6.27 9.33 -4.55
C LEU A 391 -7.73 8.86 -4.74
N ALA A 392 -8.63 9.20 -3.80
CA ALA A 392 -9.86 8.46 -3.52
C ALA A 392 -11.09 8.77 -4.38
#